data_AF-A0A0G3H1I0-F1
#
_entry.id   AF-A0A0G3H1I0-F1
#
_cell.length_a   1.000
_cell.length_b   1.000
_cell.length_c   1.000
_cell.angle_alpha   90.00
_cell.angle_beta   90.00
_cell.angle_gamma   90.00
#
_symmetry.space_group_name_H-M   'P 1'
#
loop_
_entity.id
_entity.type
_entity.pdbx_description
1 polymer ?
#
loop_
_entity_poly.entity_id
_entity_poly.type
_entity_poly.pdbx_seq_one_letter_code
_entity_poly.pdbx_strand_id
1 'polypeptide(L)' 'MYGLIWRILPGPWPVKALLALIMAVGVFFLLMEVIFPWVSMFMPYNDVAV' A
#
# COMPACT_ATOMS: atom_id res chain seq x y z
N MET A 1 -18.18 -5.33 12.35
CA MET A 1 -17.01 -4.45 12.17
C MET A 1 -15.85 -5.03 11.33
N TYR A 2 -15.97 -6.20 10.68
CA TYR A 2 -15.18 -6.53 9.45
C TYR A 2 -16.07 -7.04 8.29
N GLY A 3 -17.38 -7.18 8.55
CA GLY A 3 -18.32 -7.81 7.63
C GLY A 3 -18.63 -7.01 6.37
N LEU A 4 -18.45 -5.67 6.35
CA LEU A 4 -18.72 -4.88 5.14
C LEU A 4 -17.66 -5.13 4.06
N ILE A 5 -16.37 -5.10 4.43
CA ILE A 5 -15.27 -5.41 3.51
C ILE A 5 -15.43 -6.83 2.97
N TRP A 6 -15.70 -7.80 3.85
CA TRP A 6 -15.93 -9.20 3.45
C TRP A 6 -17.24 -9.44 2.68
N ARG A 7 -18.19 -8.50 2.67
CA ARG A 7 -19.43 -8.59 1.88
C ARG A 7 -19.32 -7.92 0.51
N ILE A 8 -18.49 -6.90 0.36
CA ILE A 8 -18.27 -6.19 -0.91
C ILE A 8 -17.36 -6.97 -1.84
N LEU A 9 -16.36 -7.69 -1.31
CA LEU A 9 -15.47 -8.48 -2.16
C LEU A 9 -16.25 -9.66 -2.80
N PRO A 10 -16.27 -9.79 -4.14
CA PRO A 10 -16.91 -10.90 -4.82
C PRO A 10 -16.07 -12.19 -4.69
N GLY A 11 -16.73 -13.34 -4.69
CA GLY A 11 -16.09 -14.67 -4.75
C GLY A 11 -16.00 -15.45 -3.42
N PRO A 12 -15.52 -16.70 -3.46
CA PRO A 12 -15.34 -17.55 -2.28
C PRO A 12 -14.22 -17.02 -1.37
N TRP A 13 -14.18 -17.48 -0.11
CA TRP A 13 -13.24 -17.00 0.92
C TRP A 13 -11.77 -16.84 0.45
N PRO A 14 -11.15 -17.78 -0.28
CA PRO A 14 -9.76 -17.62 -0.71
C PRO A 14 -9.55 -16.51 -1.75
N VAL A 15 -10.55 -16.26 -2.61
CA VAL A 15 -10.48 -15.18 -3.62
C VAL A 15 -10.50 -13.81 -2.94
N LYS A 16 -11.30 -13.66 -1.88
CA LYS A 16 -11.34 -12.42 -1.09
C LYS A 16 -10.02 -12.16 -0.37
N ALA A 17 -9.43 -13.21 0.21
CA ALA A 17 -8.13 -13.12 0.87
C ALA A 17 -7.02 -12.73 -0.14
N LEU A 18 -7.03 -13.32 -1.33
CA LEU A 18 -6.08 -12.99 -2.39
C LEU A 18 -6.23 -11.53 -2.86
N LEU A 19 -7.47 -11.06 -3.07
CA LEU A 19 -7.70 -9.68 -3.52
C LEU A 19 -7.27 -8.67 -2.44
N ALA A 20 -7.54 -8.95 -1.16
CA ALA A 20 -7.08 -8.13 -0.05
C ALA A 20 -5.55 -8.10 0.04
N LEU A 21 -4.89 -9.24 -0.19
CA LEU A 21 -3.43 -9.33 -0.25
C LEU A 21 -2.88 -8.47 -1.40
N ILE A 22 -3.45 -8.58 -2.61
CA ILE A 22 -3.05 -7.79 -3.77
C ILE A 22 -3.20 -6.29 -3.48
N MET A 23 -4.31 -5.89 -2.85
CA MET A 23 -4.54 -4.49 -2.49
C MET A 23 -3.51 -3.99 -1.47
N ALA A 24 -3.18 -4.79 -0.45
CA ALA A 24 -2.15 -4.44 0.52
C ALA A 24 -0.76 -4.34 -0.12
N VAL A 25 -0.41 -5.28 -0.98
CA VAL A 25 0.86 -5.28 -1.72
C VAL A 25 0.92 -4.06 -2.66
N GLY A 26 -0.15 -3.76 -3.39
CA GLY A 26 -0.22 -2.60 -4.26
C GLY A 26 -0.02 -1.28 -3.51
N VAL A 27 -0.65 -1.14 -2.33
CA VAL A 27 -0.44 0.03 -1.46
C VAL A 27 1.00 0.09 -0.95
N PHE A 28 1.57 -1.04 -0.54
CA PHE A 28 2.97 -1.10 -0.10
C PHE A 28 3.94 -0.65 -1.20
N PHE A 29 3.79 -1.16 -2.42
CA PHE A 29 4.61 -0.74 -3.56
C PHE A 29 4.40 0.74 -3.90
N LEU A 30 3.16 1.22 -3.91
CA LEU A 30 2.88 2.64 -4.15
C LEU A 30 3.55 3.54 -3.10
N LEU A 31 3.54 3.13 -1.83
CA LEU A 31 4.23 3.84 -0.78
C LEU A 31 5.74 3.85 -1.00
N MET A 32 6.34 2.74 -1.41
CA MET A 32 7.79 2.61 -1.60
C MET A 32 8.31 3.24 -2.89
N GLU A 33 7.58 3.14 -4.00
CA GLU A 33 8.03 3.61 -5.32
C GLU A 33 7.65 5.07 -5.60
N VAL A 34 6.57 5.57 -4.99
CA VAL A 34 6.06 6.92 -5.29
C VAL A 34 6.16 7.84 -4.07
N ILE A 35 5.58 7.43 -2.94
CA ILE A 35 5.51 8.30 -1.76
C ILE A 35 6.87 8.44 -1.11
N PHE A 36 7.65 7.36 -0.98
CA PHE A 36 8.95 7.41 -0.33
C PHE A 36 9.95 8.31 -1.07
N PRO A 37 10.10 8.25 -2.42
CA PRO A 37 10.95 9.20 -3.16
C PRO A 37 10.47 10.65 -3.06
N TRP A 38 9.14 10.84 -3.02
CA TRP A 38 8.58 12.17 -2.85
C TRP A 38 8.76 12.72 -1.42
N VAL A 39 8.71 11.88 -0.40
CA VAL A 39 8.98 12.30 0.98
C VAL A 39 10.48 12.49 1.19
N SER A 40 11.31 11.64 0.57
CA SER A 40 12.76 11.70 0.73
C SER A 40 13.30 13.06 0.31
N MET A 41 12.81 13.69 -0.76
CA MET A 41 13.24 15.04 -1.18
C MET A 41 13.06 16.14 -0.10
N PHE A 42 12.13 15.97 0.83
CA PHE A 42 11.90 16.93 1.92
C PHE A 42 12.68 16.59 3.19
N MET A 43 13.43 15.49 3.20
CA MET A 43 14.21 15.11 4.36
C MET A 43 15.42 16.06 4.52
N PRO A 44 15.67 16.58 5.72
CA PRO A 44 16.76 17.52 6.02
C PRO A 44 18.16 16.89 5.88
N TYR A 45 18.25 15.59 5.58
CA TYR A 45 19.49 14.87 5.30
C TYR A 45 19.94 14.97 3.83
N ASN A 46 19.13 15.52 2.92
CA ASN A 46 19.54 15.71 1.52
C ASN A 46 20.43 16.95 1.31
N ASP A 47 20.45 17.88 2.27
CA ASP A 47 21.25 19.11 2.20
C ASP A 47 22.74 18.90 2.58
N VAL A 48 23.18 17.65 2.74
CA VAL A 48 24.61 17.30 2.90
C VAL A 48 25.17 16.68 1.63
N ALA A 49 24.98 17.36 0.50
CA ALA A 49 25.80 17.12 -0.68
C ALA A 49 27.20 17.71 -0.45
N VAL A 50 28.18 16.85 -0.17
CA VAL A 50 29.61 17.10 -0.43
C VAL A 50 29.98 16.35 -1.71
#